data_AF-A0A2P4Q9Q1-F1
#
_entry.id   AF-A0A2P4Q9Q1-F1
#
_cell.length_a   1.000
_cell.length_b   1.000
_cell.length_c   1.000
_cell.angle_alpha   90.00
_cell.angle_beta   90.00
_cell.angle_gamma   90.00
#
_symmetry.space_group_name_H-M   'P 1'
#
loop_
_entity.id
_entity.type
_entity.pdbx_description
1 polymer ?
#
loop_
_entity_poly.entity_id
_entity_poly.type
_entity_poly.pdbx_seq_one_letter_code
_entity_poly.pdbx_strand_id
1 'polypeptide(L)'
;VIPIMNNRNWRVGSLEEFLPDQANLLGINVNHGQKICIRLRPHYNQSRFYDFDHLIETMLHELTHIKFGPHDSSFYNLLDELNDEYDVLLTQGFTGGGFFSDGKRVGEGISHNVSPALARQKALEAAEKRRKTERIMTNGGRRLGGSSGGYGLPTRELAAMAAERRTRDNFWCGSEQNRSGIKKPTVGSTTTRPDVKATTSKSSPIGSQWTCSQCTFINRPMASQCDVCLTERPPDNDTSSYLPEPDVDDLISDPFHWDCPKCTFRNTPDIIICLGCDYLKN
;
A
#
# COMPACT_ATOMS: atom_id res chain seq x y z
N VAL A 1 -22.23 -4.52 14.78
CA VAL A 1 -20.88 -4.42 15.39
C VAL A 1 -20.75 -3.50 16.61
N ILE A 2 -21.77 -2.71 17.01
CA ILE A 2 -21.68 -1.83 18.20
C ILE A 2 -21.28 -2.58 19.50
N PRO A 3 -21.88 -3.74 19.85
CA PRO A 3 -21.50 -4.45 21.07
C PRO A 3 -20.03 -4.88 21.07
N ILE A 4 -19.55 -5.40 19.93
CA ILE A 4 -18.14 -5.78 19.71
C ILE A 4 -17.20 -4.59 19.96
N MET A 5 -17.55 -3.41 19.42
CA MET A 5 -16.77 -2.19 19.61
C MET A 5 -16.79 -1.72 21.07
N ASN A 6 -17.95 -1.77 21.73
CA ASN A 6 -18.11 -1.36 23.13
C ASN A 6 -17.28 -2.24 24.07
N ASN A 7 -17.29 -3.57 23.87
CA ASN A 7 -16.53 -4.53 24.67
C ASN A 7 -15.02 -4.26 24.63
N ARG A 8 -14.52 -3.67 23.54
CA ARG A 8 -13.11 -3.36 23.32
C ARG A 8 -12.76 -1.88 23.45
N ASN A 9 -13.73 -1.06 23.86
CA ASN A 9 -13.62 0.40 23.92
C ASN A 9 -13.15 1.04 22.59
N TRP A 10 -13.47 0.42 21.46
CA TRP A 10 -13.13 0.94 20.15
C TRP A 10 -14.09 2.04 19.71
N ARG A 11 -13.54 3.02 19.00
CA ARG A 11 -14.30 4.12 18.40
C ARG A 11 -13.90 4.26 16.95
N VAL A 12 -14.90 4.43 16.09
CA VAL A 12 -14.71 4.75 14.68
C VAL A 12 -15.15 6.20 14.47
N GLY A 13 -14.24 7.04 13.97
CA GLY A 13 -14.50 8.48 13.79
C GLY A 13 -15.48 8.74 12.66
N SER A 14 -15.17 8.24 11.46
CA SER A 14 -16.12 8.21 10.34
C SER A 14 -16.18 6.84 9.66
N LEU A 15 -17.40 6.45 9.25
CA LEU A 15 -17.65 5.28 8.42
C LEU A 15 -18.24 5.76 7.09
N GLU A 16 -17.54 5.50 5.99
CA GLU A 16 -17.87 6.08 4.68
C GLU A 16 -17.94 5.00 3.59
N GLU A 17 -18.79 5.22 2.57
CA GLU A 17 -18.68 4.46 1.32
C GLU A 17 -17.51 5.00 0.49
N PHE A 18 -16.80 4.11 -0.20
CA PHE A 18 -15.83 4.49 -1.22
C PHE A 18 -15.87 3.57 -2.45
N LEU A 19 -15.45 4.11 -3.60
CA LEU A 19 -15.31 3.38 -4.86
C LEU A 19 -13.91 3.62 -5.43
N PRO A 20 -12.88 2.90 -4.95
CA PRO A 20 -11.53 2.99 -5.52
C PRO A 20 -11.48 2.38 -6.93
N ASP A 21 -10.49 2.73 -7.74
CA ASP A 21 -10.28 2.13 -9.08
C ASP A 21 -9.83 0.66 -8.99
N GLN A 22 -9.20 0.27 -7.87
CA GLN A 22 -8.76 -1.10 -7.62
C GLN A 22 -9.96 -2.00 -7.35
N ALA A 23 -10.20 -2.99 -8.23
CA ALA A 23 -11.38 -3.86 -8.15
C ALA A 23 -11.41 -4.74 -6.88
N ASN A 24 -10.26 -5.02 -6.27
CA ASN A 24 -10.10 -5.89 -5.12
C ASN A 24 -9.98 -5.16 -3.76
N LEU A 25 -10.12 -3.84 -3.73
CA LEU A 25 -10.12 -3.09 -2.47
C LEU A 25 -11.56 -2.93 -1.97
N LEU A 26 -11.92 -3.74 -0.97
CA LEU A 26 -13.27 -3.77 -0.39
C LEU A 26 -13.39 -2.94 0.88
N GLY A 27 -12.32 -2.83 1.66
CA GLY A 27 -12.28 -2.02 2.87
C GLY A 27 -10.92 -1.32 3.03
N ILE A 28 -10.92 -0.26 3.82
CA ILE A 28 -9.69 0.34 4.34
C ILE A 28 -9.93 1.02 5.68
N ASN A 29 -9.09 0.69 6.65
CA ASN A 29 -8.98 1.39 7.93
C ASN A 29 -7.84 2.41 7.88
N VAL A 30 -8.18 3.68 8.08
CA VAL A 30 -7.24 4.79 8.16
C VAL A 30 -7.01 5.16 9.62
N ASN A 31 -5.74 5.15 10.03
CA ASN A 31 -5.29 5.57 11.36
C ASN A 31 -6.04 4.86 12.50
N HIS A 32 -6.12 3.53 12.47
CA HIS A 32 -6.62 2.70 13.57
C HIS A 32 -8.02 3.10 14.07
N GLY A 33 -8.96 3.28 13.13
CA GLY A 33 -10.36 3.62 13.44
C GLY A 33 -10.67 5.11 13.35
N GLN A 34 -9.73 5.98 12.98
CA GLN A 34 -10.09 7.37 12.68
C GLN A 34 -11.14 7.44 11.56
N LYS A 35 -10.95 6.64 10.51
CA LYS A 35 -11.90 6.48 9.42
C LYS A 35 -11.85 5.07 8.87
N ILE A 36 -13.02 4.47 8.66
CA ILE A 36 -13.16 3.21 7.94
C ILE A 36 -13.96 3.49 6.67
N CYS A 37 -13.44 3.06 5.52
CA CYS A 37 -14.18 3.10 4.26
C CYS A 37 -14.52 1.68 3.82
N ILE A 38 -15.76 1.45 3.42
CA ILE A 38 -16.22 0.15 2.92
C ILE A 38 -16.85 0.35 1.54
N ARG A 39 -16.51 -0.54 0.61
CA ARG A 39 -17.10 -0.56 -0.72
C ARG A 39 -18.43 -1.28 -0.62
N LEU A 40 -19.52 -0.55 -0.81
CA LEU A 40 -20.87 -1.11 -0.73
C LEU A 40 -21.32 -1.77 -2.03
N ARG A 41 -20.66 -1.49 -3.15
CA ARG A 41 -21.10 -1.86 -4.51
C ARG A 41 -19.98 -2.55 -5.30
N PRO A 42 -20.28 -3.58 -6.10
CA PRO A 42 -19.29 -4.19 -6.98
C PRO A 42 -18.70 -3.19 -7.98
N HIS A 43 -17.39 -3.32 -8.26
CA HIS A 43 -16.69 -2.42 -9.19
C HIS A 43 -17.32 -2.40 -10.59
N TYR A 44 -17.76 -3.56 -11.07
CA TYR A 44 -18.39 -3.71 -12.39
C TYR A 44 -19.86 -3.27 -12.44
N ASN A 45 -20.51 -3.08 -11.29
CA ASN A 45 -21.92 -2.73 -11.24
C ASN A 45 -22.26 -1.88 -10.01
N GLN A 46 -22.34 -0.57 -10.22
CA GLN A 46 -22.64 0.40 -9.16
C GLN A 46 -24.14 0.47 -8.82
N SER A 47 -25.04 -0.17 -9.56
CA SER A 47 -26.48 -0.15 -9.22
C SER A 47 -26.87 -1.21 -8.19
N ARG A 48 -26.04 -2.25 -8.01
CA ARG A 48 -26.24 -3.32 -7.05
C ARG A 48 -25.35 -3.13 -5.82
N PHE A 49 -25.88 -3.52 -4.66
CA PHE A 49 -25.11 -3.60 -3.42
C PHE A 49 -24.59 -5.01 -3.18
N TYR A 50 -23.49 -5.13 -2.44
CA TYR A 50 -23.11 -6.40 -1.83
C TYR A 50 -24.13 -6.83 -0.78
N ASP A 51 -24.19 -8.12 -0.52
CA ASP A 51 -25.04 -8.68 0.52
C ASP A 51 -24.56 -8.23 1.89
N PHE A 52 -25.48 -8.14 2.85
CA PHE A 52 -25.17 -7.56 4.16
C PHE A 52 -24.07 -8.32 4.90
N ASP A 53 -24.10 -9.65 4.85
CA ASP A 53 -23.10 -10.51 5.50
C ASP A 53 -21.68 -10.21 4.98
N HIS A 54 -21.54 -10.03 3.66
CA HIS A 54 -20.29 -9.65 3.02
C HIS A 54 -19.75 -8.30 3.51
N LEU A 55 -20.64 -7.33 3.71
CA LEU A 55 -20.29 -6.02 4.23
C LEU A 55 -19.86 -6.10 5.70
N ILE A 56 -20.48 -6.98 6.48
CA ILE A 56 -20.09 -7.21 7.87
C ILE A 56 -18.73 -7.90 7.95
N GLU A 57 -18.46 -8.92 7.14
CA GLU A 57 -17.14 -9.55 7.05
C GLU A 57 -16.04 -8.52 6.77
N THR A 58 -16.28 -7.62 5.81
CA THR A 58 -15.38 -6.50 5.52
C THR A 58 -15.24 -5.57 6.73
N MET A 59 -16.34 -5.22 7.39
CA MET A 59 -16.32 -4.34 8.57
C MET A 59 -15.53 -4.95 9.73
N LEU A 60 -15.66 -6.25 10.00
CA LEU A 60 -14.90 -6.94 11.06
C LEU A 60 -13.41 -7.01 10.73
N HIS A 61 -13.06 -7.24 9.46
CA HIS A 61 -11.69 -7.14 8.97
C HIS A 61 -11.10 -5.75 9.26
N GLU A 62 -11.80 -4.69 8.86
CA GLU A 62 -11.34 -3.32 9.09
C GLU A 62 -11.30 -2.94 10.58
N LEU A 63 -12.22 -3.44 11.40
CA LEU A 63 -12.16 -3.24 12.85
C LEU A 63 -10.92 -3.91 13.47
N THR A 64 -10.50 -5.06 12.96
CA THR A 64 -9.27 -5.74 13.40
C THR A 64 -8.05 -4.85 13.18
N HIS A 65 -8.04 -4.05 12.11
CA HIS A 65 -7.00 -3.06 11.83
C HIS A 65 -6.92 -1.89 12.83
N ILE A 66 -7.89 -1.73 13.73
CA ILE A 66 -7.74 -0.82 14.88
C ILE A 66 -6.57 -1.28 15.77
N LYS A 67 -6.37 -2.59 15.92
CA LYS A 67 -5.33 -3.15 16.78
C LYS A 67 -4.12 -3.69 16.02
N PHE A 68 -4.34 -4.36 14.89
CA PHE A 68 -3.27 -5.05 14.16
C PHE A 68 -3.20 -4.59 12.70
N GLY A 69 -2.09 -3.98 12.31
CA GLY A 69 -1.87 -3.55 10.93
C GLY A 69 -1.61 -4.72 9.96
N PRO A 70 -0.60 -5.57 10.21
CA PRO A 70 -0.28 -6.68 9.32
C PRO A 70 -1.28 -7.83 9.42
N HIS A 71 -1.54 -8.54 8.31
CA HIS A 71 -2.29 -9.80 8.28
C HIS A 71 -1.42 -10.97 8.77
N ASP A 72 -1.06 -10.93 10.05
CA ASP A 72 -0.33 -12.00 10.73
C ASP A 72 -1.27 -12.92 11.53
N SER A 73 -0.71 -13.91 12.22
CA SER A 73 -1.49 -14.83 13.05
C SER A 73 -2.29 -14.10 14.14
N SER A 74 -1.76 -13.01 14.71
CA SER A 74 -2.45 -12.24 15.74
C SER A 74 -3.64 -11.49 15.17
N PHE A 75 -3.52 -10.95 13.96
CA PHE A 75 -4.64 -10.37 13.22
C PHE A 75 -5.76 -11.39 13.03
N TYR A 76 -5.46 -12.58 12.50
CA TYR A 76 -6.52 -13.58 12.25
C TYR A 76 -7.13 -14.15 13.52
N ASN A 77 -6.35 -14.33 14.58
CA ASN A 77 -6.91 -14.81 15.84
C ASN A 77 -7.93 -13.81 16.39
N LEU A 78 -7.64 -12.50 16.29
CA LEU A 78 -8.63 -11.48 16.67
C LEU A 78 -9.81 -11.46 15.70
N LEU A 79 -9.58 -11.56 14.39
CA LEU A 79 -10.66 -11.59 13.40
C LEU A 79 -11.61 -12.76 13.64
N ASP A 80 -11.09 -13.95 13.97
CA ASP A 80 -11.86 -15.14 14.33
C ASP A 80 -12.74 -14.87 15.57
N GLU A 81 -12.13 -14.33 16.63
CA GLU A 81 -12.83 -13.90 17.85
C GLU A 81 -13.95 -12.87 17.55
N LEU A 82 -13.71 -11.93 16.64
CA LEU A 82 -14.72 -10.95 16.23
C LEU A 82 -15.89 -11.58 15.46
N ASN A 83 -15.61 -12.58 14.61
CA ASN A 83 -16.64 -13.31 13.87
C ASN A 83 -17.48 -14.19 14.81
N ASP A 84 -16.84 -14.92 15.72
CA ASP A 84 -17.54 -15.73 16.73
C ASP A 84 -18.49 -14.86 17.59
N GLU A 85 -18.01 -13.69 18.05
CA GLU A 85 -18.86 -12.74 18.77
C GLU A 85 -20.03 -12.22 17.92
N TYR A 86 -19.80 -11.98 16.62
CA TYR A 86 -20.85 -11.53 15.72
C TYR A 86 -21.92 -12.61 15.51
N ASP A 87 -21.53 -13.88 15.37
CA ASP A 87 -22.46 -15.00 15.24
C ASP A 87 -23.29 -15.21 16.52
N VAL A 88 -22.66 -15.04 17.69
CA VAL A 88 -23.37 -15.03 18.97
C VAL A 88 -24.40 -13.89 19.02
N LEU A 89 -24.07 -12.69 18.52
CA LEU A 89 -25.02 -11.58 18.45
C LEU A 89 -26.18 -11.87 17.50
N LEU A 90 -25.92 -12.49 16.34
CA LEU A 90 -26.95 -12.89 15.38
C LEU A 90 -27.91 -13.92 15.99
N THR A 91 -27.39 -14.95 16.66
CA THR A 91 -28.20 -15.99 17.32
C THR A 91 -29.03 -15.43 18.48
N GLN A 92 -28.54 -14.39 19.16
CA GLN A 92 -29.28 -13.65 20.18
C GLN A 92 -30.34 -12.70 19.60
N GLY A 93 -30.48 -12.63 18.27
CA GLY A 93 -31.46 -11.78 17.59
C GLY A 93 -31.09 -10.30 17.58
N PHE A 94 -29.81 -9.97 17.74
CA PHE A 94 -29.35 -8.58 17.68
C PHE A 94 -29.40 -8.06 16.24
N THR A 95 -30.37 -7.20 15.93
CA THR A 95 -30.55 -6.59 14.61
C THR A 95 -29.88 -5.22 14.45
N GLY A 96 -29.10 -4.80 15.46
CA GLY A 96 -28.43 -3.50 15.52
C GLY A 96 -29.01 -2.58 16.58
N GLY A 97 -28.16 -1.71 17.15
CA GLY A 97 -28.58 -0.75 18.17
C GLY A 97 -29.34 0.46 17.62
N GLY A 98 -29.44 0.63 16.30
CA GLY A 98 -29.87 1.86 15.64
C GLY A 98 -28.69 2.77 15.28
N PHE A 99 -28.93 3.71 14.35
CA PHE A 99 -27.94 4.70 13.91
C PHE A 99 -28.22 6.03 14.63
N PHE A 100 -27.48 6.31 15.70
CA PHE A 100 -27.76 7.43 16.63
C PHE A 100 -27.15 8.77 16.23
N SER A 101 -26.50 8.87 15.07
CA SER A 101 -26.00 10.13 14.52
C SER A 101 -26.90 10.64 13.40
N ASP A 102 -26.83 11.93 13.07
CA ASP A 102 -27.44 12.52 11.88
C ASP A 102 -26.85 11.85 10.62
N GLY A 103 -27.43 10.73 10.23
CA GLY A 103 -27.00 9.95 9.08
C GLY A 103 -27.38 10.63 7.80
N LYS A 104 -26.42 10.72 6.86
CA LYS A 104 -26.75 11.05 5.48
C LYS A 104 -27.03 9.77 4.73
N ARG A 105 -28.30 9.55 4.36
CA ARG A 105 -28.68 8.39 3.55
C ARG A 105 -27.94 8.44 2.22
N VAL A 106 -27.11 7.45 1.98
CA VAL A 106 -26.41 7.29 0.70
C VAL A 106 -27.39 6.65 -0.29
N GLY A 107 -27.53 7.22 -1.49
CA GLY A 107 -28.54 6.80 -2.46
C GLY A 107 -29.79 7.68 -2.53
N GLU A 108 -29.97 8.63 -1.61
CA GLU A 108 -31.09 9.56 -1.64
C GLU A 108 -30.81 10.68 -2.66
N GLY A 109 -31.58 10.71 -3.75
CA GLY A 109 -31.44 11.73 -4.81
C GLY A 109 -30.40 11.44 -5.89
N ILE A 110 -29.94 10.19 -6.03
CA ILE A 110 -29.16 9.78 -7.22
C ILE A 110 -30.10 9.78 -8.43
N SER A 111 -30.23 10.93 -9.10
CA SER A 111 -30.47 10.89 -10.54
C SER A 111 -29.18 10.39 -11.19
N HIS A 112 -29.28 9.43 -12.10
CA HIS A 112 -28.16 8.74 -12.74
C HIS A 112 -27.21 9.63 -13.58
N ASN A 113 -27.28 10.96 -13.45
CA ASN A 113 -26.50 11.92 -14.24
C ASN A 113 -26.12 13.15 -13.41
N VAL A 114 -25.14 13.02 -12.52
CA VAL A 114 -24.46 14.21 -11.96
C VAL A 114 -23.55 14.79 -13.05
N SER A 115 -23.68 16.08 -13.34
CA SER A 115 -22.85 16.69 -14.38
C SER A 115 -21.36 16.60 -14.01
N PRO A 116 -20.45 16.30 -14.98
CA PRO A 116 -19.02 16.17 -14.72
C PRO A 116 -18.38 17.39 -14.03
N ALA A 117 -18.97 18.58 -14.20
CA ALA A 117 -18.53 19.81 -13.55
C ALA A 117 -18.75 19.78 -12.02
N LEU A 118 -19.91 19.29 -11.57
CA LEU A 118 -20.24 19.22 -10.15
C LEU A 118 -19.43 18.14 -9.42
N ALA A 119 -19.10 17.06 -10.12
CA ALA A 119 -18.18 16.03 -9.62
C ALA A 119 -16.76 16.58 -9.42
N ARG A 120 -16.25 17.35 -10.39
CA ARG A 120 -14.93 18.02 -10.29
C ARG A 120 -14.89 19.02 -9.13
N GLN A 121 -15.95 19.80 -8.92
CA GLN A 121 -16.02 20.77 -7.83
C GLN A 121 -15.94 20.10 -6.45
N LYS A 122 -16.69 19.01 -6.24
CA LYS A 122 -16.64 18.24 -4.98
C LYS A 122 -15.29 17.57 -4.76
N ALA A 123 -14.63 17.10 -5.82
CA ALA A 123 -13.29 16.53 -5.73
C ALA A 123 -12.24 17.56 -5.29
N LEU A 124 -12.32 18.79 -5.81
CA LEU A 124 -11.44 19.90 -5.42
C LEU A 124 -11.63 20.29 -3.96
N GLU A 125 -12.88 20.40 -3.50
CA GLU A 125 -13.18 20.72 -2.09
C GLU A 125 -12.65 19.66 -1.13
N ALA A 126 -12.78 18.37 -1.49
CA ALA A 126 -12.24 17.26 -0.72
C ALA A 126 -10.70 17.29 -0.67
N ALA A 127 -10.03 17.67 -1.76
CA ALA A 127 -8.57 17.80 -1.81
C ALA A 127 -8.06 18.94 -0.91
N GLU A 128 -8.77 20.06 -0.86
CA GLU A 128 -8.37 21.19 -0.01
C GLU A 128 -8.52 20.88 1.49
N LYS A 129 -9.56 20.12 1.86
CA LYS A 129 -9.74 19.60 3.23
C LYS A 129 -8.59 18.67 3.64
N ARG A 130 -8.11 17.80 2.73
CA ARG A 130 -6.96 16.92 2.98
C ARG A 130 -5.69 17.72 3.25
N ARG A 131 -5.40 18.73 2.43
CA ARG A 131 -4.25 19.64 2.59
C ARG A 131 -4.22 20.32 3.96
N LYS A 132 -5.40 20.67 4.50
CA LYS A 132 -5.52 21.33 5.80
C LYS A 132 -5.21 20.38 6.97
N THR A 133 -5.59 19.12 6.85
CA THR A 133 -5.43 18.09 7.89
C THR A 133 -4.00 17.54 7.95
N GLU A 134 -3.32 17.42 6.82
CA GLU A 134 -1.91 16.96 6.75
C GLU A 134 -0.92 17.90 7.46
N ARG A 135 -1.29 19.17 7.65
CA ARG A 135 -0.46 20.17 8.33
C ARG A 135 -0.32 19.94 9.85
N ILE A 136 -0.98 18.92 10.41
CA ILE A 136 -1.26 18.83 11.86
C ILE A 136 -0.58 17.64 12.57
N MET A 137 -0.13 16.56 11.91
CA MET A 137 0.34 15.34 12.63
C MET A 137 1.71 14.81 12.17
N THR A 138 2.58 14.53 13.15
CA THR A 138 3.99 14.13 13.00
C THR A 138 4.26 12.77 13.66
N ASN A 139 4.96 11.89 12.91
CA ASN A 139 5.76 10.71 13.31
C ASN A 139 5.11 9.33 13.54
N GLY A 140 5.51 8.37 12.69
CA GLY A 140 5.27 6.92 12.77
C GLY A 140 6.36 6.05 13.46
N GLY A 141 6.08 4.75 13.59
CA GLY A 141 6.83 3.77 14.41
C GLY A 141 7.19 2.43 13.73
N ARG A 142 8.21 1.78 14.30
CA ARG A 142 9.05 0.63 13.87
C ARG A 142 8.37 -0.76 13.90
N ARG A 143 8.93 -1.73 13.16
CA ARG A 143 8.55 -3.17 13.15
C ARG A 143 9.60 -4.07 13.86
N LEU A 144 9.14 -5.11 14.57
CA LEU A 144 9.89 -6.31 14.97
C LEU A 144 9.01 -7.56 14.78
N GLY A 145 9.63 -8.65 14.33
CA GLY A 145 8.95 -9.84 13.80
C GLY A 145 8.74 -11.01 14.76
N GLY A 146 7.92 -11.95 14.25
CA GLY A 146 7.99 -13.41 14.35
C GLY A 146 8.22 -14.09 15.70
N SER A 147 7.21 -14.84 16.18
CA SER A 147 7.45 -16.22 16.62
C SER A 147 6.19 -17.08 16.78
N SER A 148 6.36 -18.33 16.34
CA SER A 148 5.90 -19.63 16.87
C SER A 148 4.56 -19.74 17.63
N GLY A 149 3.60 -20.43 17.01
CA GLY A 149 2.51 -21.10 17.72
C GLY A 149 1.42 -21.60 16.78
N GLY A 150 1.32 -22.92 16.58
CA GLY A 150 0.29 -23.50 15.72
C GLY A 150 0.06 -24.99 15.96
N TYR A 151 -0.89 -25.29 16.86
CA TYR A 151 -1.78 -26.47 16.90
C TYR A 151 -1.52 -27.57 15.85
N GLY A 152 -0.80 -28.64 16.23
CA GLY A 152 -0.93 -30.03 15.73
C GLY A 152 -1.04 -30.40 14.24
N LEU A 153 -1.13 -29.44 13.31
CA LEU A 153 -1.32 -29.63 11.88
C LEU A 153 0.04 -29.72 11.20
N PRO A 154 0.18 -30.59 10.18
CA PRO A 154 1.41 -30.68 9.42
C PRO A 154 1.73 -29.33 8.75
N THR A 155 3.00 -28.98 8.70
CA THR A 155 3.51 -27.69 8.16
C THR A 155 3.02 -27.39 6.74
N ARG A 156 2.76 -28.45 5.95
CA ARG A 156 2.20 -28.36 4.60
C ARG A 156 0.78 -27.80 4.58
N GLU A 157 -0.05 -28.21 5.54
CA GLU A 157 -1.45 -27.80 5.65
C GLU A 157 -1.56 -26.39 6.23
N LEU A 158 -0.73 -26.05 7.22
CA LEU A 158 -0.59 -24.68 7.72
C LEU A 158 -0.13 -23.72 6.62
N ALA A 159 0.81 -24.13 5.77
CA ALA A 159 1.26 -23.33 4.63
C ALA A 159 0.17 -23.16 3.56
N ALA A 160 -0.64 -24.20 3.30
CA ALA A 160 -1.78 -24.14 2.39
C ALA A 160 -2.86 -23.20 2.93
N MET A 161 -3.25 -23.35 4.19
CA MET A 161 -4.20 -22.45 4.85
C MET A 161 -3.68 -21.00 4.90
N ALA A 162 -2.38 -20.80 5.15
CA ALA A 162 -1.76 -19.47 5.09
C ALA A 162 -1.72 -18.90 3.66
N ALA A 163 -1.57 -19.73 2.64
CA ALA A 163 -1.64 -19.31 1.24
C ALA A 163 -3.06 -18.93 0.82
N GLU A 164 -4.07 -19.72 1.23
CA GLU A 164 -5.49 -19.40 1.01
C GLU A 164 -5.90 -18.13 1.74
N ARG A 165 -5.39 -17.92 2.97
CA ARG A 165 -5.52 -16.68 3.71
C ARG A 165 -4.96 -15.50 2.92
N ARG A 166 -3.71 -15.58 2.42
CA ARG A 166 -3.13 -14.55 1.55
C ARG A 166 -3.96 -14.28 0.28
N THR A 167 -4.52 -15.31 -0.34
CA THR A 167 -5.41 -15.11 -1.52
C THR A 167 -6.71 -14.40 -1.15
N ARG A 168 -7.26 -14.68 0.03
CA ARG A 168 -8.44 -13.98 0.56
C ARG A 168 -8.10 -12.55 0.97
N ASP A 169 -6.96 -12.30 1.61
CA ASP A 169 -6.54 -10.94 1.96
C ASP A 169 -6.45 -10.04 0.74
N ASN A 170 -5.92 -10.58 -0.36
CA ASN A 170 -5.84 -9.89 -1.65
C ASN A 170 -7.21 -9.41 -2.16
N PHE A 171 -8.29 -10.05 -1.72
CA PHE A 171 -9.67 -9.71 -2.07
C PHE A 171 -10.29 -8.70 -1.10
N TRP A 172 -9.86 -8.65 0.16
CA TRP A 172 -10.36 -7.70 1.15
C TRP A 172 -9.54 -6.39 1.16
N CYS A 173 -8.23 -6.49 0.94
CA CYS A 173 -7.25 -5.40 0.95
C CYS A 173 -6.24 -5.52 -0.21
N GLY A 174 -6.18 -4.51 -1.09
CA GLY A 174 -5.30 -4.51 -2.27
C GLY A 174 -3.81 -4.20 -2.01
N SER A 175 -3.35 -4.17 -0.77
CA SER A 175 -2.03 -3.64 -0.41
C SER A 175 -0.84 -4.58 -0.69
N GLU A 176 -1.05 -5.87 -0.96
CA GLU A 176 0.04 -6.87 -1.03
C GLU A 176 0.63 -7.16 -2.44
N GLN A 177 0.07 -6.65 -3.53
CA GLN A 177 0.40 -7.13 -4.90
C GLN A 177 1.78 -6.77 -5.46
N ASN A 178 2.69 -6.11 -4.73
CA ASN A 178 4.01 -5.72 -5.26
C ASN A 178 5.19 -6.61 -4.80
N ARG A 179 4.94 -7.92 -4.58
CA ARG A 179 5.98 -8.90 -4.20
C ARG A 179 6.13 -10.06 -5.21
N SER A 180 6.32 -9.73 -6.48
CA SER A 180 6.68 -10.73 -7.50
C SER A 180 8.07 -10.42 -8.05
N GLY A 181 9.11 -10.96 -7.41
CA GLY A 181 10.47 -10.81 -7.91
C GLY A 181 11.63 -11.13 -6.95
N ILE A 182 11.53 -12.12 -6.07
CA ILE A 182 12.71 -12.59 -5.30
C ILE A 182 12.80 -14.12 -5.40
N LYS A 183 13.68 -14.61 -6.27
CA LYS A 183 14.11 -16.01 -6.31
C LYS A 183 14.90 -16.29 -5.03
N LYS A 184 14.44 -17.25 -4.21
CA LYS A 184 15.19 -17.74 -3.03
C LYS A 184 16.47 -18.48 -3.48
N PRO A 185 17.58 -18.42 -2.73
CA PRO A 185 18.76 -19.23 -3.00
C PRO A 185 18.51 -20.68 -2.53
N THR A 186 18.78 -21.66 -3.38
CA THR A 186 18.73 -23.09 -3.06
C THR A 186 20.17 -23.63 -3.03
N VAL A 187 20.60 -24.13 -1.87
CA VAL A 187 21.82 -24.93 -1.72
C VAL A 187 21.47 -26.39 -2.03
N GLY A 188 22.40 -27.10 -2.67
CA GLY A 188 22.15 -28.22 -3.58
C GLY A 188 21.66 -29.54 -2.98
N SER A 189 21.01 -30.32 -3.85
CA SER A 189 21.22 -31.77 -3.94
C SER A 189 21.01 -32.23 -5.38
N THR A 190 21.96 -33.06 -5.82
CA THR A 190 22.20 -33.68 -7.13
C THR A 190 21.00 -34.38 -7.77
N THR A 191 20.82 -34.22 -9.10
CA THR A 191 20.64 -35.31 -10.11
C THR A 191 20.58 -34.70 -11.53
N THR A 192 21.02 -35.50 -12.50
CA THR A 192 21.46 -35.29 -13.89
C THR A 192 20.43 -34.84 -14.96
N ARG A 193 20.86 -33.88 -15.81
CA ARG A 193 20.67 -33.55 -17.28
C ARG A 193 19.58 -34.23 -18.16
N PRO A 194 19.22 -33.72 -19.38
CA PRO A 194 19.76 -32.60 -20.21
C PRO A 194 18.70 -31.55 -20.68
N ASP A 195 19.04 -30.26 -20.78
CA ASP A 195 19.52 -29.45 -21.94
C ASP A 195 18.49 -29.13 -23.04
N VAL A 196 17.89 -27.92 -22.97
CA VAL A 196 17.45 -27.15 -24.15
C VAL A 196 17.71 -25.65 -23.89
N LYS A 197 18.54 -25.05 -24.74
CA LYS A 197 18.98 -23.65 -24.76
C LYS A 197 17.82 -22.63 -24.79
N ALA A 198 17.88 -21.64 -23.90
CA ALA A 198 17.31 -20.32 -24.14
C ALA A 198 18.30 -19.23 -23.67
N THR A 199 18.63 -18.36 -24.61
CA THR A 199 19.60 -17.26 -24.55
C THR A 199 19.35 -16.26 -23.42
N THR A 200 20.38 -16.01 -22.62
CA THR A 200 20.43 -15.01 -21.55
C THR A 200 20.99 -13.69 -22.08
N SER A 201 20.18 -12.62 -22.07
CA SER A 201 20.68 -11.24 -22.09
C SER A 201 20.84 -10.76 -20.64
N LYS A 202 22.07 -10.37 -20.30
CA LYS A 202 22.46 -9.82 -18.99
C LYS A 202 22.16 -8.33 -18.96
N SER A 203 21.59 -7.83 -17.86
CA SER A 203 21.70 -6.43 -17.46
C SER A 203 21.96 -6.34 -15.96
N SER A 204 23.09 -5.75 -15.58
CA SER A 204 23.51 -5.43 -14.20
C SER A 204 22.80 -4.14 -13.68
N PRO A 205 23.12 -3.64 -12.47
CA PRO A 205 22.16 -3.41 -11.40
C PRO A 205 21.65 -1.95 -11.33
N ILE A 206 20.35 -1.77 -11.24
CA ILE A 206 19.73 -0.47 -10.95
C ILE A 206 19.33 -0.45 -9.48
N GLY A 207 19.64 0.67 -8.80
CA GLY A 207 19.56 0.86 -7.35
C GLY A 207 18.32 0.25 -6.70
N SER A 208 18.47 -0.25 -5.47
CA SER A 208 17.38 -0.87 -4.74
C SER A 208 16.26 0.14 -4.43
N GLN A 209 15.01 -0.30 -4.61
CA GLN A 209 13.81 0.40 -4.15
C GLN A 209 13.90 0.71 -2.64
N TRP A 210 13.28 1.80 -2.17
CA TRP A 210 13.32 2.18 -0.76
C TRP A 210 11.93 2.14 -0.11
N THR A 211 11.86 1.67 1.13
CA THR A 211 10.60 1.56 1.88
C THR A 211 10.34 2.85 2.67
N CYS A 212 9.15 3.43 2.49
CA CYS A 212 8.74 4.60 3.25
C CYS A 212 8.62 4.29 4.75
N SER A 213 9.26 5.10 5.59
CA SER A 213 9.20 4.95 7.05
C SER A 213 7.85 5.31 7.66
N GLN A 214 6.98 6.03 6.95
CA GLN A 214 5.68 6.51 7.46
C GLN A 214 4.52 5.59 7.08
N CYS A 215 4.44 5.15 5.81
CA CYS A 215 3.32 4.33 5.33
C CYS A 215 3.73 2.95 4.82
N THR A 216 5.02 2.59 4.92
CA THR A 216 5.60 1.32 4.47
C THR A 216 5.52 1.03 2.97
N PHE A 217 5.05 1.98 2.17
CA PHE A 217 5.03 1.83 0.72
C PHE A 217 6.44 1.74 0.12
N ILE A 218 6.62 0.86 -0.86
CA ILE A 218 7.91 0.63 -1.54
C ILE A 218 8.01 1.57 -2.75
N ASN A 219 8.88 2.56 -2.62
CA ASN A 219 9.11 3.59 -3.62
C ASN A 219 10.15 3.17 -4.65
N ARG A 220 10.03 3.74 -5.86
CA ARG A 220 11.04 3.56 -6.91
C ARG A 220 12.42 4.08 -6.45
N PRO A 221 13.52 3.51 -6.96
CA PRO A 221 14.87 3.86 -6.51
C PRO A 221 15.25 5.33 -6.78
N MET A 222 14.57 6.01 -7.70
CA MET A 222 14.79 7.43 -7.99
C MET A 222 13.71 8.34 -7.40
N ALA A 223 12.72 7.79 -6.68
CA ALA A 223 11.71 8.61 -6.04
C ALA A 223 12.35 9.36 -4.87
N SER A 224 12.32 10.69 -4.93
CA SER A 224 12.81 11.58 -3.86
C SER A 224 11.83 11.66 -2.68
N GLN A 225 10.61 11.16 -2.84
CA GLN A 225 9.56 11.12 -1.83
C GLN A 225 8.61 9.95 -2.07
N CYS A 226 7.76 9.64 -1.08
CA CYS A 226 6.88 8.49 -1.15
C CYS A 226 5.68 8.71 -2.08
N ASP A 227 5.41 7.81 -3.03
CA ASP A 227 4.28 7.96 -3.96
C ASP A 227 2.89 7.87 -3.26
N VAL A 228 2.83 7.36 -2.02
CA VAL A 228 1.57 7.20 -1.26
C VAL A 228 1.36 8.27 -0.20
N CYS A 229 2.39 8.62 0.56
CA CYS A 229 2.27 9.58 1.67
C CYS A 229 3.22 10.77 1.57
N LEU A 230 3.94 10.89 0.44
CA LEU A 230 4.83 12.00 0.08
C LEU A 230 5.99 12.27 1.07
N THR A 231 6.24 11.37 2.02
CA THR A 231 7.41 11.44 2.91
C THR A 231 8.68 11.41 2.08
N GLU A 232 9.58 12.37 2.32
CA GLU A 232 10.87 12.44 1.64
C GLU A 232 11.70 11.17 1.87
N ARG A 233 12.49 10.80 0.86
CA ARG A 233 13.39 9.66 0.95
C ARG A 233 14.41 9.93 2.07
N PRO A 234 14.56 9.00 3.04
CA PRO A 234 15.62 9.12 4.03
C PRO A 234 16.99 9.19 3.33
N PRO A 235 17.92 10.05 3.80
CA PRO A 235 19.28 10.07 3.26
C PRO A 235 19.89 8.67 3.40
N ASP A 236 20.54 8.18 2.34
CA ASP A 236 21.18 6.87 2.34
C ASP A 236 22.27 6.86 3.43
N ASN A 237 21.97 6.25 4.59
CA ASN A 237 22.93 6.12 5.68
C ASN A 237 23.88 4.95 5.43
N ASP A 238 24.52 4.95 4.26
CA ASP A 238 25.68 4.11 3.99
C ASP A 238 26.90 4.79 4.63
N THR A 239 27.05 4.55 5.94
CA THR A 239 28.34 4.73 6.60
C THR A 239 29.26 3.61 6.13
N SER A 240 29.78 3.73 4.91
CA SER A 240 31.00 3.04 4.49
C SER A 240 32.14 4.05 4.59
N SER A 241 32.97 3.84 5.62
CA SER A 241 34.30 4.42 5.85
C SER A 241 34.82 5.43 4.80
N TYR A 242 34.68 6.71 5.10
CA TYR A 242 35.57 7.75 4.58
C TYR A 242 36.97 7.51 5.18
N LEU A 243 37.95 7.20 4.33
CA LEU A 243 39.36 7.48 4.59
C LEU A 243 39.75 8.74 3.77
N PRO A 244 40.66 9.57 4.31
CA PRO A 244 40.86 10.95 3.84
C PRO A 244 41.50 11.02 2.46
N GLU A 245 41.07 12.01 1.69
CA GLU A 245 41.62 12.40 0.40
C GLU A 245 43.12 12.68 0.47
N PRO A 246 43.89 12.43 -0.62
CA PRO A 246 45.04 13.25 -0.93
C PRO A 246 44.66 14.34 -1.94
N ASP A 247 45.35 15.45 -1.75
CA ASP A 247 45.15 16.76 -2.32
C ASP A 247 45.21 16.87 -3.84
N VAL A 248 44.54 17.93 -4.29
CA VAL A 248 44.61 18.62 -5.57
C VAL A 248 46.00 18.62 -6.23
N ASP A 249 46.07 18.21 -7.50
CA ASP A 249 46.82 18.97 -8.51
C ASP A 249 46.40 18.65 -9.95
N ASP A 250 46.66 19.64 -10.78
CA ASP A 250 45.96 20.04 -12.00
C ASP A 250 46.13 19.17 -13.27
N LEU A 251 45.05 19.16 -14.06
CA LEU A 251 44.97 19.16 -15.53
C LEU A 251 45.51 17.95 -16.32
N ILE A 252 44.60 17.23 -17.01
CA ILE A 252 44.57 17.04 -18.48
C ILE A 252 43.28 16.30 -18.89
N SER A 253 42.35 17.06 -19.49
CA SER A 253 41.29 16.69 -20.45
C SER A 253 40.71 15.27 -20.45
N ASP A 254 39.52 15.10 -19.85
CA ASP A 254 38.67 13.93 -20.07
C ASP A 254 37.79 14.14 -21.33
N PRO A 255 37.97 13.39 -22.44
CA PRO A 255 37.42 13.73 -23.78
C PRO A 255 35.92 13.52 -23.96
N PHE A 256 35.17 13.18 -22.91
CA PHE A 256 33.86 12.57 -23.05
C PHE A 256 32.68 13.51 -22.74
N HIS A 257 32.82 14.83 -22.87
CA HIS A 257 31.72 15.76 -22.68
C HIS A 257 31.71 16.85 -23.76
N TRP A 258 30.52 17.37 -24.08
CA TRP A 258 30.39 18.57 -24.91
C TRP A 258 29.65 19.67 -24.14
N ASP A 259 30.23 20.86 -24.15
CA ASP A 259 29.64 22.03 -23.52
C ASP A 259 28.68 22.70 -24.51
N CYS A 260 27.45 23.00 -24.06
CA CYS A 260 26.44 23.59 -24.93
C CYS A 260 26.79 25.03 -25.32
N PRO A 261 26.83 25.40 -26.60
CA PRO A 261 27.16 26.77 -27.02
C PRO A 261 26.09 27.81 -26.66
N LYS A 262 24.86 27.38 -26.30
CA LYS A 262 23.78 28.30 -25.90
C LYS A 262 23.74 28.61 -24.42
N CYS A 263 23.97 27.63 -23.56
CA CYS A 263 23.78 27.78 -22.10
C CYS A 263 24.95 27.25 -21.27
N THR A 264 26.07 26.91 -21.91
CA THR A 264 27.30 26.38 -21.30
C THR A 264 27.12 25.10 -20.48
N PHE A 265 25.95 24.47 -20.56
CA PHE A 265 25.67 23.24 -19.83
C PHE A 265 26.51 22.10 -20.38
N ARG A 266 27.18 21.37 -19.49
CA ARG A 266 28.07 20.25 -19.83
C ARG A 266 27.25 18.98 -20.01
N ASN A 267 27.12 18.54 -21.27
CA ASN A 267 26.37 17.34 -21.62
C ASN A 267 27.32 16.15 -21.78
N THR A 268 26.81 14.96 -21.48
CA THR A 268 27.48 13.68 -21.77
C THR A 268 27.52 13.43 -23.29
N PRO A 269 28.42 12.56 -23.79
CA PRO A 269 28.69 12.47 -25.21
C PRO A 269 27.57 11.72 -25.96
N ASP A 270 26.82 10.87 -25.26
CA ASP A 270 25.71 10.07 -25.80
C ASP A 270 24.42 10.88 -26.04
N ILE A 271 24.38 12.13 -25.58
CA ILE A 271 23.20 12.99 -25.68
C ILE A 271 23.43 14.05 -26.76
N ILE A 272 22.54 14.05 -27.77
CA ILE A 272 22.56 15.00 -28.90
C ILE A 272 21.73 16.28 -28.65
N ILE A 273 20.96 16.34 -27.57
CA ILE A 273 20.13 17.50 -27.18
C ILE A 273 20.59 18.02 -25.81
N CYS A 274 20.90 19.30 -25.69
CA CYS A 274 21.32 19.88 -24.42
C CYS A 274 20.22 19.78 -23.36
N LEU A 275 20.49 19.12 -22.23
CA LEU A 275 19.51 18.96 -21.14
C LEU A 275 19.14 20.29 -20.44
N GLY A 276 19.95 21.33 -20.61
CA GLY A 276 19.70 22.64 -19.99
C GLY A 276 18.87 23.61 -20.84
N CYS A 277 18.82 23.43 -22.17
CA CYS A 277 18.16 24.40 -23.07
C CYS A 277 17.62 23.82 -24.39
N ASP A 278 17.57 22.50 -24.50
CA ASP A 278 17.08 21.74 -25.66
C ASP A 278 17.81 22.04 -26.99
N TYR A 279 19.02 22.58 -26.92
CA TYR A 279 19.87 22.80 -28.10
C TYR A 279 20.35 21.49 -28.72
N LEU A 280 20.03 21.24 -30.00
CA LEU A 280 20.58 20.10 -30.75
C LEU A 280 22.03 20.33 -31.19
N LYS A 281 22.89 19.39 -30.83
CA LYS A 281 24.26 19.26 -31.36
C LYS A 281 24.19 18.62 -32.74
N ASN A 282 24.47 19.41 -33.78
CA ASN A 282 24.58 18.94 -35.17
C ASN A 282 25.88 18.16 -35.42
#